data_AF-A0A1Y5FC06-F1
#
_entry.id   AF-A0A1Y5FC06-F1
#
_cell.length_a   1.000
_cell.length_b   1.000
_cell.length_c   1.000
_cell.angle_alpha   90.00
_cell.angle_beta   90.00
_cell.angle_gamma   90.00
#
_symmetry.space_group_name_H-M   'P 1'
#
loop_
_entity.id
_entity.type
_entity.pdbx_description
1 polymer ?
#
loop_
_entity_poly.entity_id
_entity_poly.type
_entity_poly.pdbx_seq_one_letter_code
_entity_poly.pdbx_strand_id
1 'polypeptide(L)' 'MNKDRLKSIVAIAGGLLGLLYILNPTAGIIEFIPDNIPYIGNLDEAAAVVLILGCLRHFNVDLTKHFKGKKKS' A
#
# COMPACT_ATOMS: atom_id res chain seq x y z
N MET A 1 4.72 -13.71 23.04
CA MET A 1 5.02 -12.52 22.22
C MET A 1 4.03 -11.42 22.57
N ASN A 2 4.49 -10.21 22.91
CA ASN A 2 3.58 -9.11 23.27
C ASN A 2 2.70 -8.70 22.08
N LYS A 3 1.43 -8.40 22.37
CA LYS A 3 0.41 -8.07 21.36
C LYS A 3 0.82 -6.87 20.49
N ASP A 4 1.56 -5.92 21.07
CA ASP A 4 2.05 -4.73 20.37
C ASP A 4 3.22 -5.02 19.43
N ARG A 5 4.07 -5.98 19.79
CA ARG A 5 5.17 -6.47 18.93
C ARG A 5 4.61 -7.24 17.74
N LEU A 6 3.58 -8.05 17.96
CA LEU A 6 2.89 -8.76 16.88
C LEU A 6 2.26 -7.78 15.87
N LYS A 7 1.56 -6.74 16.35
CA LYS A 7 1.00 -5.69 15.47
C LYS A 7 2.08 -4.99 14.65
N SER A 8 3.22 -4.68 15.27
CA SER A 8 4.34 -4.03 14.59
C SER A 8 4.92 -4.92 13.49
N ILE A 9 5.12 -6.22 13.76
CA ILE A 9 5.61 -7.19 12.79
C ILE A 9 4.63 -7.33 11.62
N VAL A 10 3.33 -7.43 11.91
CA VAL A 10 2.28 -7.50 10.88
C VAL A 10 2.26 -6.23 10.03
N ALA A 11 2.39 -5.05 10.64
CA ALA A 11 2.43 -3.78 9.92
C ALA A 11 3.67 -3.68 9.01
N ILE A 12 4.84 -4.10 9.48
CA ILE A 12 6.07 -4.12 8.67
C ILE A 12 5.93 -5.11 7.51
N ALA A 13 5.48 -6.33 7.80
CA ALA A 13 5.30 -7.37 6.79
C ALA A 13 4.27 -6.94 5.73
N GLY A 14 3.11 -6.42 6.14
CA GLY A 14 2.08 -5.92 5.23
C GLY A 14 2.54 -4.74 4.38
N GLY A 15 3.29 -3.81 4.97
CA GLY A 15 3.85 -2.66 4.24
C GLY A 15 4.89 -3.08 3.20
N LEU A 16 5.79 -4.01 3.55
CA LEU A 16 6.78 -4.54 2.61
C LEU A 16 6.14 -5.34 1.48
N LEU A 17 5.13 -6.17 1.78
CA LEU A 17 4.40 -6.93 0.77
C LEU A 17 3.67 -6.00 -0.20
N GLY A 18 2.97 -4.98 0.31
CA GLY A 18 2.33 -3.97 -0.54
C GLY A 18 3.35 -3.22 -1.41
N LEU A 19 4.51 -2.84 -0.86
CA LEU A 19 5.58 -2.18 -1.62
C LEU A 19 6.12 -3.08 -2.74
N LEU A 20 6.38 -4.36 -2.44
CA LEU A 20 6.83 -5.33 -3.43
C LEU A 20 5.78 -5.56 -4.53
N TYR A 21 4.49 -5.53 -4.17
CA TYR A 21 3.37 -5.64 -5.11
C TYR A 21 3.33 -4.47 -6.09
N ILE A 22 3.36 -3.23 -5.60
CA ILE A 22 3.34 -2.01 -6.43
C ILE A 22 4.60 -1.89 -7.28
N LEU A 23 5.75 -2.25 -6.73
CA LEU A 23 7.01 -2.21 -7.49
C LEU A 23 7.02 -3.20 -8.66
N ASN A 24 6.12 -4.18 -8.65
CA ASN A 24 5.92 -5.18 -9.70
C ASN A 24 7.26 -5.61 -10.35
N PRO A 25 8.23 -6.11 -9.57
CA PRO A 25 9.57 -6.42 -10.10
C PRO A 25 9.55 -7.53 -11.16
N THR A 26 8.45 -8.26 -11.27
CA THR A 26 8.18 -9.31 -12.24
C THR A 26 7.48 -8.83 -13.52
N ALA A 27 7.13 -7.53 -13.62
CA ALA A 27 6.59 -6.81 -14.77
C ALA A 27 6.17 -7.69 -15.98
N GLY A 28 5.05 -8.41 -15.85
CA GLY A 28 4.44 -9.13 -16.96
C GLY A 28 4.91 -10.56 -17.24
N ILE A 29 5.77 -11.18 -16.42
CA ILE A 29 6.17 -12.59 -16.65
C ILE A 29 5.04 -13.60 -16.31
N ILE A 30 4.01 -13.19 -15.54
CA ILE A 30 2.87 -14.05 -15.15
C ILE A 30 1.54 -13.26 -15.22
N GLU A 31 1.25 -12.55 -16.31
CA GLU A 31 -0.06 -11.91 -16.50
C GLU A 31 -1.04 -12.90 -17.15
N PHE A 32 -1.71 -13.71 -16.32
CA PHE A 32 -2.78 -14.63 -16.76
C PHE A 32 -4.16 -13.96 -16.81
N ILE A 33 -4.26 -12.69 -16.40
CA ILE A 33 -5.51 -11.93 -16.29
C ILE A 33 -5.33 -10.59 -17.03
N PRO A 34 -6.27 -10.19 -17.90
CA PRO A 34 -6.17 -8.93 -18.62
C PRO A 34 -6.55 -7.75 -17.71
N ASP A 35 -5.60 -7.26 -16.92
CA ASP A 35 -5.71 -6.05 -16.07
C ASP A 35 -5.62 -4.73 -16.85
N ASN A 36 -5.56 -4.75 -18.19
CA ASN A 36 -5.43 -3.53 -19.00
C ASN A 36 -6.78 -2.87 -19.35
N ILE A 37 -7.87 -3.19 -18.64
CA ILE A 37 -9.19 -2.56 -18.91
C ILE A 37 -9.22 -1.19 -18.24
N PRO A 38 -9.28 -0.09 -19.02
CA PRO A 38 -9.41 1.24 -18.45
C PRO A 38 -10.66 1.29 -17.56
N TYR A 39 -10.53 1.89 -16.36
CA TYR A 39 -11.50 2.01 -15.26
C TYR A 39 -11.50 0.94 -14.15
N ILE A 40 -11.01 -0.29 -14.37
CA ILE A 40 -11.13 -1.37 -13.36
C ILE A 40 -9.79 -2.06 -13.06
N GLY A 41 -8.90 -2.15 -14.04
CA GLY A 41 -7.68 -2.94 -13.91
C GLY A 41 -6.54 -2.16 -13.28
N ASN A 42 -6.56 -2.08 -11.94
CA ASN A 42 -5.49 -1.72 -10.98
C ASN A 42 -6.07 -1.39 -9.59
N LEU A 43 -7.29 -1.87 -9.29
CA LEU A 43 -7.95 -1.67 -7.99
C LEU A 43 -7.19 -2.37 -6.85
N ASP A 44 -6.58 -3.50 -7.16
CA ASP A 44 -5.65 -4.26 -6.33
C ASP A 44 -4.36 -3.46 -6.03
N GLU A 45 -3.80 -2.75 -7.00
CA GLU A 45 -2.68 -1.83 -6.78
C GLU A 45 -3.09 -0.67 -5.86
N ALA A 46 -4.28 -0.10 -6.07
CA ALA A 46 -4.84 0.92 -5.18
C ALA A 46 -5.05 0.37 -3.76
N ALA A 47 -5.50 -0.88 -3.62
CA ALA A 47 -5.62 -1.55 -2.33
C ALA A 47 -4.24 -1.76 -1.68
N ALA A 48 -3.21 -2.10 -2.46
CA ALA A 48 -1.82 -2.19 -1.98
C ALA A 48 -1.31 -0.83 -1.49
N VAL A 49 -1.61 0.27 -2.19
CA VAL A 49 -1.27 1.63 -1.75
C VAL A 49 -1.95 1.94 -0.41
N VAL A 50 -3.25 1.66 -0.29
CA VAL A 50 -4.02 1.88 0.94
C VAL A 50 -3.46 1.05 2.10
N LEU A 51 -3.08 -0.20 1.85
CA LEU A 51 -2.43 -1.08 2.83
C LEU A 51 -1.13 -0.47 3.35
N ILE A 52 -0.24 -0.02 2.45
CA ILE A 52 1.03 0.61 2.81
C ILE A 52 0.79 1.87 3.65
N LEU A 53 -0.13 2.74 3.23
CA LEU A 53 -0.47 3.95 3.97
C LEU A 53 -1.03 3.64 5.37
N GLY A 54 -1.85 2.58 5.49
CA GLY A 54 -2.34 2.09 6.78
C GLY A 54 -1.22 1.58 7.69
N CYS A 55 -0.28 0.80 7.13
CA CYS A 55 0.90 0.33 7.86
C CYS A 55 1.81 1.47 8.31
N LEU A 56 2.03 2.48 7.47
CA LEU A 56 2.81 3.66 7.84
C LEU A 56 2.13 4.47 8.95
N ARG A 57 0.80 4.61 8.89
CA ARG A 57 0.02 5.24 9.96
C ARG A 57 0.12 4.52 11.30
N HIS A 58 0.25 3.19 11.29
CA HIS A 58 0.52 2.42 12.51
C HIS A 58 1.79 2.91 13.25
N PHE A 59 2.79 3.37 12.50
CA PHE A 59 4.04 3.94 13.03
C PHE A 59 3.99 5.47 13.19
N ASN A 60 2.80 6.09 13.17
CA ASN A 60 2.61 7.54 13.18
C ASN A 60 3.23 8.29 11.98
N VAL A 61 3.58 7.57 10.91
CA VAL A 61 4.06 8.14 9.65
C VAL A 61 2.85 8.37 8.75
N ASP A 62 2.49 9.63 8.52
CA ASP A 62 1.36 9.98 7.67
C ASP A 62 1.85 10.75 6.44
N LEU A 63 2.02 10.02 5.33
CA LEU A 63 2.44 10.59 4.05
C LEU A 63 1.37 11.53 3.47
N THR A 64 0.10 11.36 3.82
CA THR A 64 -1.00 12.20 3.31
C THR A 64 -0.96 13.63 3.86
N LYS A 65 -0.20 13.89 4.94
CA LYS A 65 0.01 15.23 5.49
C LYS A 65 0.62 16.19 4.48
N HIS A 66 1.46 15.71 3.57
CA HIS A 66 2.08 16.52 2.52
C HIS A 66 1.11 16.85 1.37
N PHE A 67 0.07 16.02 1.19
CA PHE A 67 -0.96 16.19 0.15
C PHE A 67 -2.17 16.98 0.63
N LYS A 68 -2.27 17.27 1.93
CA LYS A 68 -3.33 18.10 2.50
C LYS A 68 -3.07 19.56 2.09
N GLY A 69 -3.49 19.90 0.87
CA GLY A 69 -3.49 21.27 0.36
C GLY A 69 -4.09 22.19 1.41
N LYS A 70 -3.44 23.34 1.63
CA LYS A 70 -3.89 24.34 2.62
C LYS A 70 -5.38 24.54 2.46
N LYS A 71 -6.17 24.12 3.45
CA LYS A 71 -7.58 24.50 3.55
C LYS A 71 -7.58 26.03 3.61
N LYS A 72 -7.92 26.70 2.52
CA LYS A 72 -8.12 28.16 2.52
C LYS A 72 -9.24 28.42 3.53
N SER A 73 -8.85 29.06 4.63
CA SER A 73 -9.77 29.71 5.56
C SER A 73 -10.44 30.90 4.88
#